data_AF-A0A9X8ZJU8-F1
#
_entry.id   AF-A0A9X8ZJU8-F1
#
_cell.length_a   1.000
_cell.length_b   1.000
_cell.length_c   1.000
_cell.angle_alpha   90.00
_cell.angle_beta   90.00
_cell.angle_gamma   90.00
#
_symmetry.space_group_name_H-M   'P 1'
#
loop_
_entity.id
_entity.type
_entity.pdbx_description
1 polymer ?
#
loop_
_entity_poly.entity_id
_entity_poly.type
_entity_poly.pdbx_seq_one_letter_code
_entity_poly.pdbx_strand_id
1 'polypeptide(L)' 'MPCRKVTIERVEEKRQEMIKLAASYGLTSLLTVQASQELDTLLNALASKRESDYFSLQKAYRYF' A
#
# COMPACT_ATOMS: atom_id res chain seq x y z
N MET A 1 8.31 7.40 20.43
CA MET A 1 8.18 6.42 19.34
C MET A 1 7.79 7.18 18.08
N PRO A 2 8.67 7.38 17.08
CA PRO A 2 8.29 8.12 15.88
C PRO A 2 7.38 7.23 15.04
N CYS A 3 6.10 7.58 14.95
CA CYS A 3 5.15 6.97 14.03
C CYS A 3 5.74 7.04 12.61
N ARG A 4 6.16 5.90 12.06
CA ARG A 4 6.61 5.80 10.66
C ARG A 4 5.43 6.19 9.78
N LYS A 5 5.43 7.44 9.30
CA LYS A 5 4.43 7.91 8.34
C LYS A 5 4.65 7.10 7.06
N VAL A 6 3.74 6.18 6.75
CA VAL A 6 3.68 5.56 5.43
C VAL A 6 3.34 6.70 4.46
N THR A 7 4.29 7.06 3.61
CA THR A 7 4.16 8.07 2.55
C THR A 7 4.01 7.36 1.21
N ILE A 8 3.42 8.06 0.24
CA ILE A 8 3.24 7.55 -1.13
C ILE A 8 4.59 7.19 -1.76
N GLU A 9 5.64 7.97 -1.48
CA GLU A 9 7.01 7.72 -1.93
C GLU A 9 7.50 6.33 -1.53
N ARG A 10 7.24 5.93 -0.28
CA ARG A 10 7.69 4.62 0.24
C ARG A 10 6.94 3.44 -0.40
N VAL A 11 5.70 3.67 -0.83
CA VAL A 11 4.95 2.68 -1.62
C VAL A 11 5.55 2.54 -3.00
N GLU A 12 5.89 3.66 -3.65
CA GLU A 12 6.45 3.62 -5.01
C GLU A 12 7.85 3.01 -5.02
N GLU A 13 8.69 3.32 -4.02
CA GLU A 13 9.99 2.66 -3.84
C GLU A 13 9.83 1.13 -3.73
N LYS A 14 8.91 0.67 -2.87
CA LYS A 14 8.67 -0.76 -2.68
C LYS A 14 8.07 -1.42 -3.92
N ARG A 15 7.23 -0.70 -4.66
CA ARG A 15 6.68 -1.15 -5.96
C ARG A 15 7.80 -1.34 -6.98
N GLN A 16 8.72 -0.38 -7.09
CA GLN A 16 9.88 -0.48 -7.97
C GLN A 16 10.76 -1.68 -7.61
N GLU A 17 10.97 -1.94 -6.31
CA GLU A 17 11.71 -3.08 -5.80
C GLU A 17 11.05 -4.40 -6.19
N MET A 18 9.73 -4.54 -5.96
CA MET A 18 8.97 -5.73 -6.36
C MET A 18 9.06 -5.99 -7.87
N ILE A 19 8.96 -4.95 -8.70
CA ILE A 19 9.08 -5.08 -10.17
C ILE A 19 10.48 -5.56 -10.56
N LYS A 20 11.53 -5.03 -9.93
CA LYS A 20 12.91 -5.48 -10.16
C LYS A 20 13.11 -6.94 -9.75
N LEU A 21 12.55 -7.35 -8.61
CA LEU A 21 12.60 -8.74 -8.14
C LEU A 21 11.81 -9.68 -9.04
N ALA A 22 10.63 -9.26 -9.51
CA ALA A 22 9.84 -10.00 -10.48
C ALA A 22 10.59 -10.19 -11.81
N ALA A 23 11.27 -9.15 -12.29
CA ALA A 23 12.04 -9.20 -13.53
C ALA A 23 13.29 -10.09 -13.42
N SER A 24 13.91 -10.17 -12.23
CA SER A 24 15.16 -10.92 -12.02
C SER A 24 14.93 -12.37 -11.57
N TYR A 25 13.94 -12.61 -10.71
CA TYR A 25 13.68 -13.92 -10.11
C TYR A 25 12.34 -14.55 -10.53
N GLY A 26 11.50 -13.82 -11.26
CA GLY A 26 10.15 -14.24 -11.61
C GLY A 26 9.12 -13.91 -10.52
N LEU A 27 7.84 -14.02 -10.89
CA LEU A 27 6.71 -13.68 -10.01
C LEU A 27 6.52 -14.64 -8.85
N THR A 28 6.93 -15.91 -9.01
CA THR A 28 6.77 -16.97 -8.02
C THR A 28 7.98 -17.09 -7.07
N SER A 29 9.02 -16.29 -7.29
CA SER A 29 10.15 -16.25 -6.36
C SER A 29 9.70 -15.76 -5.00
N LEU A 30 10.20 -16.41 -3.94
CA LEU A 30 9.92 -16.04 -2.56
C LEU A 30 10.20 -14.55 -2.30
N LEU A 31 11.26 -14.00 -2.91
CA LEU A 31 11.63 -12.59 -2.79
C LEU A 31 10.56 -11.67 -3.39
N THR A 32 10.04 -12.03 -4.56
CA THR A 32 8.99 -11.25 -5.23
C THR A 32 7.66 -11.34 -4.47
N VAL A 33 7.33 -12.52 -3.94
CA VAL A 33 6.13 -12.73 -3.12
C VAL A 33 6.22 -11.94 -1.81
N GLN A 34 7.37 -11.95 -1.13
CA GLN A 34 7.61 -11.15 0.08
C GLN A 34 7.50 -9.65 -0.22
N ALA A 35 8.13 -9.18 -1.30
CA ALA A 35 8.04 -7.78 -1.70
C ALA A 35 6.59 -7.38 -2.05
N SER A 36 5.80 -8.28 -2.63
CA SER A 36 4.37 -8.07 -2.89
C SER A 36 3.56 -7.95 -1.60
N GLN A 37 3.79 -8.81 -0.61
CA GLN A 37 3.11 -8.77 0.69
C GLN A 37 3.45 -7.49 1.47
N GLU A 38 4.71 -7.05 1.43
CA GLU A 38 5.14 -5.79 2.03
C GLU A 38 4.48 -4.59 1.36
N LEU A 39 4.41 -4.58 0.02
CA LEU A 39 3.74 -3.53 -0.73
C LEU A 39 2.24 -3.47 -0.39
N ASP A 40 1.58 -4.62 -0.33
CA ASP A 40 0.16 -4.72 0.04
C ASP A 40 -0.11 -4.20 1.45
N THR A 41 0.77 -4.51 2.41
CA THR A 41 0.70 -3.99 3.78
C THR A 41 0.81 -2.46 3.81
N LEU A 42 1.70 -1.88 3.01
CA LEU A 42 1.83 -0.42 2.90
C LEU A 42 0.60 0.22 2.24
N LEU A 43 0.04 -0.42 1.22
CA LEU A 43 -1.18 0.03 0.56
C LEU A 43 -2.38 -0.01 1.51
N ASN A 44 -2.55 -1.10 2.25
CA ASN A 44 -3.60 -1.25 3.26
C ASN A 44 -3.45 -0.20 4.37
N ALA A 45 -2.22 0.07 4.83
CA ALA A 45 -1.97 1.12 5.82
C ALA A 45 -2.32 2.54 5.30
N LEU A 46 -2.19 2.79 3.99
CA LEU A 46 -2.65 4.03 3.36
C LEU A 46 -4.16 4.04 3.14
N ALA A 47 -4.75 2.92 2.74
CA ALA A 47 -6.18 2.78 2.50
C ALA A 47 -6.98 2.94 3.80
N SER A 48 -6.55 2.35 4.91
CA SER A 48 -7.18 2.54 6.22
C SER A 48 -7.14 4.00 6.70
N LYS A 49 -6.15 4.79 6.27
CA LYS A 49 -6.16 6.24 6.50
C LYS A 49 -7.19 6.96 5.63
N ARG A 50 -7.39 6.52 4.38
CA ARG A 50 -8.40 7.09 3.47
C ARG A 50 -9.84 6.64 3.79
N GLU A 51 -10.03 5.48 4.41
CA GLU A 51 -11.37 5.01 4.81
C GLU A 51 -12.04 5.96 5.82
N SER A 52 -11.27 6.63 6.69
CA SER A 52 -11.74 7.75 7.53
C SER A 52 -12.42 8.84 6.69
N ASP A 53 -11.84 9.16 5.53
CA ASP A 53 -12.29 10.23 4.66
C ASP A 53 -13.46 9.76 3.77
N TYR A 54 -13.51 8.48 3.42
CA TYR A 54 -14.60 7.89 2.65
C TYR A 54 -15.87 7.70 3.50
N PHE A 55 -15.73 7.29 4.77
CA PHE A 55 -16.85 7.18 5.70
C PHE A 55 -17.47 8.55 6.05
N SER A 56 -16.67 9.61 6.06
CA SER A 56 -17.15 10.97 6.29
C SER A 56 -17.85 11.56 5.05
N LEU A 57 -17.41 11.22 3.83
CA LEU A 57 -18.15 11.55 2.60
C LEU A 57 -19.47 10.78 2.47
N GLN A 58 -19.51 9.48 2.80
CA GLN A 58 -20.74 8.69 2.72
C GLN A 58 -21.83 9.18 3.68
N LYS A 59 -21.45 9.77 4.83
CA LYS A 59 -22.39 10.39 5.78
C LYS A 59 -23.00 11.69 5.23
N ALA A 60 -22.28 12.42 4.38
CA ALA A 60 -22.77 13.66 3.75
C ALA A 60 -23.79 13.39 2.62
N TYR A 61 -23.66 12.28 1.87
CA TYR A 61 -24.57 11.94 0.77
C TYR A 61 -25.77 11.07 1.18
N ARG A 62 -25.87 10.65 2.45
CA ARG A 62 -27.04 9.90 2.97
C ARG A 62 -28.18 10.80 3.50
N TYR A 63 -28.01 12.12 3.41
CA TYR A 63 -29.01 13.13 3.78
C TYR A 63 -29.50 13.98 2.59
N PHE A 64 -29.48 13.42 1.38
CA PHE A 64 -30.20 13.94 0.21
C PHE A 64 -31.08 12.85 -0.39
#